data_AF-A0A1F8EWD8-F1
#
_entry.id   AF-A0A1F8EWD8-F1
#
_cell.length_a   1.000
_cell.length_b   1.000
_cell.length_c   1.000
_cell.angle_alpha   90.00
_cell.angle_beta   90.00
_cell.angle_gamma   90.00
#
_symmetry.space_group_name_H-M   'P 1'
#
loop_
_entity.id
_entity.type
_entity.pdbx_description
1 polymer ?
#
loop_
_entity_poly.entity_id
_entity_poly.type
_entity_poly.pdbx_seq_one_letter_code
_entity_poly.pdbx_strand_id
1 'polypeptide(L)'
;MDDQKIASRYRVELSSVKDLLFHFLLLWTAILLVLSWLDFLIPDFELPDTLVTSYLVFLGVYIIHKETSRWTGVKLNIRPGELFVYVWWISLLAMSLLGSFLRLEVSSPIRFLSYEVLGAFLLSEISKNLNAYRRDRVGGKEQDK
;
A
#
# COMPACT_ATOMS: atom_id res chain seq x y z
N MET A 1 -26.29 -16.74 20.78
CA MET A 1 -26.44 -17.24 19.38
C MET A 1 -26.48 -16.09 18.36
N ASP A 2 -26.72 -14.84 18.78
CA ASP A 2 -26.66 -13.64 17.92
C ASP A 2 -25.24 -13.13 17.62
N ASP A 3 -24.32 -13.20 18.58
CA ASP A 3 -22.96 -12.63 18.43
C ASP A 3 -22.16 -13.28 17.28
N GLN A 4 -22.35 -14.58 17.04
CA GLN A 4 -21.69 -15.28 15.93
C GLN A 4 -22.25 -14.89 14.55
N LYS A 5 -23.55 -14.57 14.45
CA LYS A 5 -24.17 -14.09 13.21
C LYS A 5 -23.74 -12.64 12.90
N ILE A 6 -23.61 -11.81 13.93
CA ILE A 6 -23.12 -10.44 13.79
C ILE A 6 -21.65 -10.46 13.36
N ALA A 7 -20.80 -11.24 14.05
CA ALA A 7 -19.38 -11.35 13.71
C ALA A 7 -19.12 -11.91 12.30
N SER A 8 -19.96 -12.84 11.82
CA SER A 8 -19.82 -13.39 10.46
C SER A 8 -20.24 -12.39 9.38
N ARG A 9 -21.32 -11.62 9.57
CA ARG A 9 -21.68 -10.53 8.64
C ARG A 9 -20.61 -9.46 8.57
N TYR A 10 -20.11 -9.00 9.72
CA TYR A 10 -19.04 -8.01 9.77
C TYR A 10 -17.80 -8.47 9.01
N ARG A 11 -17.42 -9.76 9.10
CA ARG A 11 -16.28 -10.31 8.35
C ARG A 11 -16.49 -10.25 6.84
N VAL A 12 -17.69 -10.56 6.36
CA VAL A 12 -18.03 -10.51 4.93
C VAL A 12 -17.98 -9.06 4.42
N GLU A 13 -18.61 -8.13 5.14
CA GLU A 13 -18.58 -6.71 4.80
C GLU A 13 -17.15 -6.14 4.79
N LEU A 14 -16.36 -6.43 5.82
CA LEU A 14 -14.95 -6.02 5.89
C LEU A 14 -14.15 -6.56 4.69
N SER A 15 -14.37 -7.82 4.32
CA SER A 15 -13.68 -8.44 3.18
C SER A 15 -14.04 -7.78 1.86
N SER A 16 -15.32 -7.42 1.66
CA SER A 16 -15.82 -6.77 0.45
C SER A 16 -15.27 -5.34 0.32
N VAL A 17 -15.30 -4.55 1.39
CA VAL A 17 -14.75 -3.18 1.39
C VAL A 17 -13.26 -3.20 1.09
N LYS A 18 -12.52 -4.13 1.70
CA LYS A 18 -11.08 -4.31 1.46
C LYS A 18 -10.78 -4.68 0.00
N ASP A 19 -11.56 -5.58 -0.59
CA ASP A 19 -11.37 -5.96 -2.00
C ASP A 19 -11.69 -4.78 -2.93
N LEU A 20 -12.76 -4.02 -2.66
CA LEU A 20 -13.10 -2.82 -3.42
C LEU A 20 -11.99 -1.76 -3.34
N LEU A 21 -11.48 -1.48 -2.14
CA LEU A 21 -10.35 -0.57 -1.93
C LEU A 21 -9.10 -1.02 -2.71
N PHE A 22 -8.80 -2.33 -2.73
CA PHE A 22 -7.66 -2.84 -3.47
C PHE A 22 -7.79 -2.61 -4.98
N HIS A 23 -8.95 -2.91 -5.57
CA HIS A 23 -9.15 -2.71 -7.01
C HIS A 23 -9.17 -1.22 -7.37
N PHE A 24 -9.75 -0.39 -6.51
CA PHE A 24 -9.71 1.06 -6.67
C PHE A 24 -8.28 1.58 -6.64
N LEU A 25 -7.48 1.15 -5.67
CA LEU A 25 -6.05 1.49 -5.59
C LEU A 25 -5.28 1.01 -6.81
N LEU A 26 -5.54 -0.21 -7.29
CA LEU A 26 -4.90 -0.74 -8.49
C LEU A 26 -5.19 0.12 -9.72
N LEU A 27 -6.46 0.49 -9.93
CA LEU A 27 -6.86 1.39 -11.00
C LEU A 27 -6.20 2.76 -10.85
N TRP A 28 -6.21 3.32 -9.65
CA TRP A 28 -5.61 4.63 -9.37
C TRP A 28 -4.10 4.63 -9.55
N THR A 29 -3.41 3.55 -9.15
CA THR A 29 -1.99 3.33 -9.41
C THR A 29 -1.75 3.32 -10.92
N ALA A 30 -2.55 2.62 -11.71
CA ALA A 30 -2.37 2.60 -13.17
C ALA A 30 -2.53 4.00 -13.79
N ILE A 31 -3.55 4.75 -13.38
CA ILE A 31 -3.77 6.12 -13.85
C ILE A 31 -2.59 7.01 -13.47
N LEU A 32 -2.21 7.03 -12.19
CA LEU A 32 -1.08 7.85 -11.74
C LEU A 32 0.23 7.44 -12.39
N LEU A 33 0.46 6.15 -12.63
CA LEU A 33 1.65 5.68 -13.31
C LEU A 33 1.76 6.29 -14.71
N VAL A 34 0.67 6.24 -15.49
CA VAL A 34 0.62 6.84 -16.83
C VAL A 34 0.86 8.35 -16.74
N LEU A 35 0.19 9.05 -15.82
CA LEU A 35 0.37 10.49 -15.67
C LEU A 35 1.79 10.86 -15.21
N SER A 36 2.42 10.06 -14.35
CA SER A 36 3.82 10.23 -13.94
C SER A 36 4.79 10.03 -15.11
N TRP A 37 4.51 9.10 -16.01
CA TRP A 37 5.30 8.93 -17.23
C TRP A 37 5.09 10.09 -18.21
N LEU A 38 3.89 10.65 -18.31
CA LEU A 38 3.63 11.84 -19.12
C LEU A 38 4.36 13.07 -18.57
N ASP A 39 4.31 13.30 -17.26
CA ASP A 39 5.05 14.34 -16.54
C ASP A 39 6.56 14.24 -16.74
N PHE A 40 7.10 13.03 -16.78
CA PHE A 40 8.51 12.82 -17.06
C PHE A 40 8.90 13.08 -18.52
N LEU A 41 8.04 12.76 -19.48
CA LEU A 41 8.34 12.81 -20.92
C LEU A 41 7.95 14.14 -21.59
N ILE A 42 6.98 14.87 -21.03
CA ILE A 42 6.40 16.08 -21.62
C ILE A 42 6.77 17.27 -20.71
N PRO A 43 7.67 18.17 -21.15
CA PRO A 43 8.15 19.27 -20.29
C PRO A 43 7.06 20.22 -19.76
N ASP A 44 5.96 20.39 -20.50
CA ASP A 44 4.86 21.31 -20.14
C ASP A 44 3.73 20.62 -19.35
N PHE A 45 3.82 19.31 -19.12
CA PHE A 45 2.84 18.59 -18.31
C PHE A 45 3.33 18.51 -16.88
N GLU A 46 2.55 19.04 -15.94
CA GLU A 46 2.82 18.95 -14.51
C GLU A 46 1.79 18.04 -13.84
N LEU A 47 2.25 17.02 -13.13
CA LEU A 47 1.40 16.14 -12.34
C LEU A 47 0.81 16.90 -11.15
N PRO A 48 -0.53 17.06 -11.04
CA PRO A 48 -1.12 17.79 -9.92
C PRO A 48 -0.88 17.10 -8.58
N ASP A 49 -0.36 17.85 -7.61
CA ASP A 49 -0.14 17.39 -6.23
C ASP A 49 -1.41 16.82 -5.57
N THR A 50 -2.58 17.33 -5.95
CA THR A 50 -3.86 16.85 -5.45
C THR A 50 -4.09 15.38 -5.80
N LEU A 51 -3.69 14.92 -6.99
CA LEU A 51 -3.84 13.52 -7.42
C LEU A 51 -2.90 12.59 -6.65
N VAL A 52 -1.67 13.05 -6.42
CA VAL A 52 -0.67 12.34 -5.61
C VAL A 52 -1.14 12.22 -4.17
N THR A 53 -1.58 13.33 -3.59
CA THR A 53 -2.07 13.39 -2.20
C THR A 53 -3.30 12.51 -2.01
N SER A 54 -4.28 12.57 -2.94
CA SER A 54 -5.47 11.73 -2.84
C SER A 54 -5.11 10.24 -2.87
N TYR A 55 -4.16 9.85 -3.72
CA TYR A 55 -3.69 8.46 -3.75
C TYR A 55 -3.03 8.05 -2.44
N LEU A 56 -2.15 8.87 -1.88
CA LEU A 56 -1.48 8.58 -0.62
C LEU A 56 -2.48 8.42 0.53
N VAL A 57 -3.52 9.25 0.57
CA VAL A 57 -4.61 9.12 1.54
C VAL A 57 -5.33 7.78 1.38
N PHE A 58 -5.71 7.40 0.16
CA PHE A 58 -6.36 6.11 -0.08
C PHE A 58 -5.47 4.91 0.25
N LEU A 59 -4.17 5.00 -0.09
CA LEU A 59 -3.18 3.98 0.23
C LEU A 59 -3.05 3.84 1.76
N GLY A 60 -2.98 4.96 2.48
CA GLY A 60 -2.95 4.99 3.94
C GLY A 60 -4.17 4.33 4.55
N VAL A 61 -5.38 4.65 4.07
CA VAL A 61 -6.63 4.00 4.53
C VAL A 61 -6.58 2.49 4.32
N TYR A 62 -6.13 2.03 3.15
CA TYR A 62 -6.00 0.61 2.86
C TYR A 62 -4.98 -0.09 3.78
N ILE A 63 -3.83 0.54 4.02
CA ILE A 63 -2.79 0.02 4.90
C ILE A 63 -3.31 -0.07 6.33
N ILE A 64 -3.91 1.00 6.87
CA ILE A 64 -4.49 1.01 8.22
C ILE A 64 -5.51 -0.12 8.36
N HIS A 65 -6.43 -0.25 7.41
CA HIS A 65 -7.45 -1.31 7.44
C HIS A 65 -6.83 -2.72 7.46
N LYS A 66 -5.78 -2.93 6.65
CA LYS A 66 -5.01 -4.18 6.60
C LYS A 66 -4.25 -4.44 7.90
N GLU A 67 -3.60 -3.43 8.47
CA GLU A 67 -2.86 -3.53 9.72
C GLU A 67 -3.81 -3.83 10.89
N THR A 68 -4.90 -3.07 11.05
CA THR A 68 -5.91 -3.31 12.10
C THR A 68 -6.47 -4.73 12.03
N SER A 69 -6.76 -5.23 10.83
CA SER A 69 -7.21 -6.62 10.63
C SER A 69 -6.17 -7.65 11.09
N ARG A 70 -4.88 -7.38 10.87
CA ARG A 70 -3.77 -8.25 11.29
C ARG A 70 -3.64 -8.30 12.82
N TRP A 71 -3.74 -7.15 13.48
CA TRP A 71 -3.63 -7.03 14.93
C TRP A 71 -4.85 -7.57 15.68
N THR A 72 -6.04 -7.52 15.08
CA THR A 72 -7.28 -8.07 15.67
C THR A 72 -7.49 -9.56 15.39
N GLY A 73 -6.59 -10.21 14.64
CA GLY A 73 -6.65 -11.66 14.37
C GLY A 73 -7.76 -12.08 13.40
N VAL A 74 -8.38 -11.13 12.70
CA VAL A 74 -9.35 -11.44 11.65
C VAL A 74 -8.59 -11.96 10.44
N LYS A 75 -8.64 -13.29 10.22
CA LYS A 75 -8.10 -13.94 9.00
C LYS A 75 -8.84 -13.44 7.77
N LEU A 76 -8.39 -12.33 7.20
CA LEU A 76 -8.76 -11.86 5.88
C LEU A 76 -7.80 -12.47 4.86
N ASN A 77 -8.31 -12.81 3.68
CA ASN A 77 -7.46 -13.14 2.53
C ASN A 77 -6.78 -11.85 2.08
N ILE A 78 -5.62 -11.53 2.67
CA ILE A 78 -4.92 -10.27 2.47
C ILE A 78 -4.04 -10.42 1.22
N ARG A 79 -4.34 -9.65 0.17
CA ARG A 79 -3.50 -9.59 -1.03
C ARG A 79 -2.14 -8.94 -0.72
N PRO A 80 -1.05 -9.42 -1.34
CA PRO A 80 0.27 -8.83 -1.14
C PRO A 80 0.27 -7.38 -1.66
N GLY A 81 0.65 -6.44 -0.79
CA GLY A 81 0.78 -5.01 -1.14
C GLY A 81 2.12 -4.68 -1.81
N GLU A 82 3.01 -5.67 -1.90
CA GLU A 82 4.34 -5.59 -2.52
C GLU A 82 4.27 -5.17 -3.99
N LEU A 83 3.18 -5.52 -4.68
CA LEU A 83 2.96 -5.12 -6.07
C LEU A 83 3.05 -3.60 -6.26
N PHE A 84 2.42 -2.81 -5.39
CA PHE A 84 2.45 -1.35 -5.49
C PHE A 84 3.88 -0.82 -5.33
N VAL A 85 4.64 -1.39 -4.40
CA VAL A 85 6.04 -1.03 -4.15
C VAL A 85 6.88 -1.30 -5.38
N TYR A 86 6.78 -2.49 -5.96
CA TYR A 86 7.56 -2.85 -7.14
C TYR A 86 7.22 -1.98 -8.33
N VAL A 87 5.94 -1.72 -8.58
CA VAL A 87 5.51 -0.85 -9.69
C VAL A 87 6.09 0.55 -9.55
N TRP A 88 5.98 1.17 -8.37
CA TRP A 88 6.50 2.51 -8.13
C TRP A 88 8.03 2.57 -8.17
N TRP A 89 8.71 1.61 -7.53
CA TRP A 89 10.17 1.57 -7.51
C TRP A 89 10.80 1.30 -8.87
N ILE A 90 10.27 0.33 -9.61
CA ILE A 90 10.78 0.03 -10.95
C ILE A 90 10.58 1.23 -11.87
N SER A 91 9.45 1.92 -11.76
CA SER A 91 9.16 3.10 -12.57
C SER A 91 10.07 4.27 -12.22
N LEU A 92 10.26 4.56 -10.93
CA LEU A 92 11.22 5.59 -10.48
C LEU A 92 12.63 5.28 -10.96
N LEU A 93 13.07 4.02 -10.85
CA LEU A 93 14.39 3.59 -11.31
C LEU A 93 14.53 3.74 -12.84
N ALA A 94 13.50 3.33 -13.59
CA ALA A 94 13.48 3.50 -15.04
C ALA A 94 13.54 4.97 -15.46
N MET A 95 12.72 5.84 -14.86
CA MET A 95 12.75 7.28 -15.11
C MET A 95 14.10 7.89 -14.72
N SER A 96 14.70 7.48 -13.60
CA SER A 96 16.01 8.00 -13.17
C SER A 96 17.14 7.61 -14.12
N LEU A 97 17.13 6.36 -14.60
CA LEU A 97 18.09 5.88 -15.59
C LEU A 97 17.91 6.61 -16.93
N LEU A 98 16.69 6.64 -17.45
CA LEU A 98 16.37 7.34 -18.70
C LEU A 98 16.69 8.83 -18.59
N GLY A 99 16.38 9.46 -17.46
CA GLY A 99 16.66 10.87 -17.19
C GLY A 99 18.15 11.17 -17.22
N SER A 100 18.98 10.25 -16.74
CA SER A 100 20.44 10.37 -16.81
C SER A 100 20.95 10.36 -18.26
N PHE A 101 20.33 9.58 -19.16
CA PHE A 101 20.70 9.54 -20.58
C PHE A 101 20.09 10.69 -21.40
N LEU A 102 18.85 11.08 -21.10
CA LEU A 102 18.07 12.05 -21.86
C LEU A 102 18.16 13.48 -21.30
N ARG A 103 18.88 13.69 -20.19
CA ARG A 103 18.94 14.94 -19.42
C ARG A 103 17.56 15.44 -18.97
N LEU A 104 16.69 14.49 -18.62
CA LEU A 104 15.38 14.76 -18.03
C LEU A 104 15.47 14.56 -16.51
N GLU A 105 14.76 15.39 -15.75
CA GLU A 105 14.68 15.26 -14.30
C GLU A 105 13.36 14.65 -13.89
N VAL A 106 13.40 13.74 -12.92
CA VAL A 106 12.18 13.20 -12.32
C VAL A 106 11.58 14.26 -11.39
N SER A 107 10.31 14.60 -11.60
CA SER A 107 9.62 15.61 -10.81
C SER A 107 9.59 15.28 -9.32
N SER A 108 9.47 16.32 -8.48
CA SER A 108 9.37 16.15 -7.02
C SER A 108 8.18 15.29 -6.60
N PRO A 109 6.96 15.47 -7.15
CA PRO A 109 5.79 14.68 -6.76
C PRO A 109 5.98 13.18 -6.98
N ILE A 110 6.58 12.76 -8.10
CA ILE A 110 6.84 11.34 -8.41
C ILE A 110 7.84 10.72 -7.43
N ARG A 111 8.93 11.44 -7.13
CA ARG A 111 9.95 11.00 -6.17
C ARG A 111 9.34 10.84 -4.78
N PHE A 112 8.63 11.86 -4.31
CA PHE A 112 7.96 11.85 -3.01
C PHE A 112 6.98 10.67 -2.90
N LEU A 113 6.12 10.51 -3.90
CA LEU A 113 5.15 9.42 -3.95
C LEU A 113 5.81 8.04 -3.83
N SER A 114 6.88 7.83 -4.58
CA SER A 114 7.60 6.55 -4.59
C SER A 114 8.27 6.26 -3.24
N TYR A 115 8.83 7.28 -2.58
CA TYR A 115 9.42 7.15 -1.25
C TYR A 115 8.37 6.87 -0.17
N GLU A 116 7.23 7.54 -0.21
CA GLU A 116 6.12 7.28 0.71
C GLU A 116 5.58 5.86 0.56
N VAL A 117 5.41 5.37 -0.68
CA VAL A 117 5.01 3.97 -0.92
C VAL A 117 6.01 2.99 -0.32
N LEU A 118 7.32 3.24 -0.45
CA LEU A 118 8.34 2.41 0.19
C LEU A 118 8.28 2.48 1.72
N GLY A 119 8.18 3.69 2.26
CA GLY A 119 8.10 3.90 3.71
C GLY A 119 6.91 3.15 4.30
N ALA A 120 5.76 3.23 3.65
CA ALA A 120 4.55 2.52 4.05
C ALA A 120 4.73 0.99 4.00
N PHE A 121 5.46 0.47 3.02
CA PHE A 121 5.84 -0.95 2.96
C PHE A 121 6.76 -1.36 4.11
N LEU A 122 7.81 -0.60 4.38
CA LEU A 122 8.73 -0.87 5.48
C LEU A 122 7.99 -0.88 6.83
N LEU A 123 7.10 0.09 7.06
CA LEU A 123 6.25 0.13 8.25
C LEU A 123 5.35 -1.11 8.36
N SER A 124 4.74 -1.54 7.25
CA SER A 124 3.97 -2.78 7.22
C SER A 124 4.85 -3.99 7.57
N GLU A 125 6.08 -4.07 7.07
CA GLU A 125 6.98 -5.21 7.34
C GLU A 125 7.43 -5.26 8.80
N ILE A 126 7.77 -4.10 9.37
CA ILE A 126 8.06 -3.96 10.80
C ILE A 126 6.85 -4.43 11.63
N SER A 127 5.64 -3.99 11.26
CA SER A 127 4.40 -4.41 11.92
C SER A 127 4.18 -5.92 11.87
N LYS A 128 4.44 -6.58 10.71
CA LYS A 128 4.37 -8.05 10.60
C LYS A 128 5.33 -8.73 11.59
N ASN A 129 6.58 -8.27 11.62
CA ASN A 129 7.62 -8.84 12.49
C ASN A 129 7.28 -8.69 13.97
N LEU A 130 6.77 -7.51 14.37
CA LEU A 130 6.32 -7.27 15.74
C LEU A 130 5.14 -8.17 16.14
N ASN A 131 4.17 -8.34 15.24
CA ASN A 131 3.02 -9.20 15.51
C ASN A 131 3.41 -10.69 15.59
N ALA A 132 4.34 -11.14 14.75
CA ALA A 132 4.88 -12.50 14.81
C ALA A 132 5.58 -12.74 16.16
N TYR A 133 6.49 -11.83 16.55
CA TYR A 133 7.19 -11.89 17.84
C TYR A 133 6.24 -11.95 19.04
N ARG A 134 5.15 -11.16 19.01
CA ARG A 134 4.12 -11.18 20.06
C ARG A 134 3.43 -12.54 20.14
N ARG A 135 3.08 -13.15 19.01
CA ARG A 135 2.40 -14.45 18.98
C ARG A 135 3.29 -15.56 19.54
N ASP A 136 4.57 -15.55 19.20
CA ASP A 136 5.53 -16.54 19.71
C ASP A 136 5.70 -16.44 21.24
N ARG A 137 5.74 -15.23 21.80
CA ARG A 137 5.80 -15.04 23.27
C ARG A 137 4.52 -15.43 24.00
N VAL A 138 3.36 -15.28 23.38
CA VAL A 138 2.07 -15.68 24.00
C VAL A 138 1.88 -17.19 23.90
N GLY A 139 2.20 -17.80 22.75
CA GLY A 139 2.12 -19.25 22.56
C GLY A 139 3.16 -20.03 23.38
N GLY A 140 4.36 -19.48 23.60
CA GLY A 140 5.38 -20.10 24.46
C GLY A 140 5.01 -20.14 25.94
N LYS A 141 4.17 -19.22 26.42
CA LYS A 141 3.68 -19.22 27.82
C LYS A 141 2.58 -20.25 28.10
N GLU A 142 1.97 -20.82 27.07
CA GLU A 142 0.89 -21.81 27.19
C GLU A 142 1.42 -23.26 27.22
N GLN A 143 2.68 -23.48 26.85
CA GLN A 143 3.34 -24.80 26.92
C GLN A 143 4.15 -25.04 28.21
N ASP A 144 4.37 -23.98 29.00
CA ASP A 144 5.07 -24.03 30.31
C ASP A 144 4.10 -24.09 31.52
N LYS A 145 2.82 -24.39 31.27
CA LYS A 145 1.79 -24.65 32.30
C LYS A 145 1.20 -26.03 32.14
#